data_AF-A0A7J7IEN6-F1
#
_entry.id   AF-A0A7J7IEN6-F1
#
_cell.length_a   1.000
_cell.length_b   1.000
_cell.length_c   1.000
_cell.angle_alpha   90.00
_cell.angle_beta   90.00
_cell.angle_gamma   90.00
#
_symmetry.space_group_name_H-M   'P 1'
#
loop_
_entity.id
_entity.type
_entity.pdbx_description
1 polymer ?
#
loop_
_entity_poly.entity_id
_entity_poly.type
_entity_poly.pdbx_seq_one_letter_code
_entity_poly.pdbx_strand_id
1 'polypeptide(L)'
;MFDVDYMLWSLVLIVFHLTEGLFAYAQHREPLSWRSMLFSRAYLVALVAATVEHELLRRVLSEWLIRKRVSLAVIWSISHPSTRYAGLMLCLVGEGIRKGSMWTLGPAFTHEIARERRMTHRLYQQGFYAAM
;
A
#
# COMPACT_ATOMS: atom_id res chain seq x y z
N MET A 1 -8.72 -18.18 -13.10
CA MET A 1 -7.27 -18.19 -12.84
C MET A 1 -6.88 -16.76 -12.55
N PHE A 2 -6.28 -16.47 -11.39
CA PHE A 2 -5.79 -15.12 -11.08
C PHE A 2 -4.65 -14.76 -12.04
N ASP A 3 -4.64 -13.52 -12.54
CA ASP A 3 -3.53 -13.04 -13.37
C ASP A 3 -2.34 -12.63 -12.49
N VAL A 4 -1.18 -12.49 -13.13
CA VAL A 4 0.08 -12.15 -12.46
C VAL A 4 0.02 -10.79 -11.78
N ASP A 5 -0.70 -9.82 -12.35
CA ASP A 5 -0.85 -8.49 -11.75
C ASP A 5 -1.58 -8.57 -10.41
N TYR A 6 -2.69 -9.29 -10.39
CA TYR A 6 -3.49 -9.52 -9.18
C TYR A 6 -2.70 -10.27 -8.11
N MET A 7 -1.91 -11.28 -8.50
CA MET A 7 -1.06 -12.03 -7.58
C MET A 7 0.03 -11.16 -6.96
N LEU A 8 0.72 -10.35 -7.77
CA LEU A 8 1.75 -9.43 -7.29
C LEU A 8 1.17 -8.35 -6.38
N TRP A 9 0.04 -7.75 -6.76
CA TRP A 9 -0.65 -6.78 -5.93
C TRP A 9 -1.09 -7.36 -4.59
N SER A 10 -1.68 -8.56 -4.60
CA SER A 10 -2.07 -9.27 -3.38
C SER A 10 -0.85 -9.56 -2.49
N LEU A 11 0.27 -9.97 -3.08
CA LEU A 11 1.52 -10.22 -2.35
C LEU A 11 2.04 -8.95 -1.68
N VAL A 12 2.07 -7.82 -2.41
CA VAL A 12 2.47 -6.51 -1.86
C VAL A 12 1.58 -6.13 -0.68
N LEU A 13 0.27 -6.29 -0.79
CA LEU A 13 -0.66 -5.98 0.30
C LEU A 13 -0.45 -6.88 1.52
N ILE A 14 -0.28 -8.19 1.30
CA ILE A 14 -0.03 -9.15 2.38
C ILE A 14 1.26 -8.79 3.11
N VAL A 15 2.35 -8.55 2.37
CA VAL A 15 3.63 -8.14 2.95
C VAL A 15 3.46 -6.85 3.74
N PHE A 16 2.84 -5.81 3.16
CA PHE A 16 2.60 -4.54 3.82
C PHE A 16 1.85 -4.67 5.16
N HIS A 17 0.74 -5.40 5.18
CA HIS A 17 -0.09 -5.53 6.38
C HIS A 17 0.57 -6.41 7.45
N LEU A 18 1.26 -7.47 7.05
CA LEU A 18 2.00 -8.33 7.97
C LEU A 18 3.17 -7.57 8.59
N THR A 19 3.96 -6.84 7.80
CA THR A 19 5.09 -6.07 8.32
C THR A 19 4.61 -4.97 9.26
N GLU A 20 3.51 -4.26 8.96
CA GLU A 20 2.89 -3.29 9.88
C GLU A 20 2.52 -3.92 11.23
N GLY A 21 1.78 -5.03 11.21
CA GLY A 21 1.38 -5.72 12.43
C GLY A 21 2.58 -6.20 13.25
N LEU A 22 3.60 -6.74 12.57
CA LEU A 22 4.84 -7.19 13.22
C LEU A 22 5.63 -6.04 13.84
N PHE A 23 5.71 -4.88 13.17
CA PHE A 23 6.37 -3.70 13.73
C PHE A 23 5.62 -3.17 14.94
N ALA A 24 4.29 -3.08 14.88
CA ALA A 24 3.46 -2.65 16.01
C ALA A 24 3.64 -3.58 17.22
N TYR A 25 3.66 -4.89 16.97
CA TYR A 25 3.94 -5.88 18.00
C TYR A 25 5.37 -5.74 18.56
N ALA A 26 6.39 -5.61 17.71
CA ALA A 26 7.78 -5.55 18.13
C ALA A 26 8.12 -4.27 18.91
N GLN A 27 7.62 -3.11 18.46
CA GLN A 27 7.98 -1.81 19.03
C GLN A 27 7.05 -1.38 20.18
N HIS A 28 5.77 -1.71 20.11
CA HIS A 28 4.76 -1.24 21.07
C HIS A 28 4.10 -2.35 21.88
N ARG A 29 4.45 -3.63 21.62
CA ARG A 29 3.81 -4.80 22.24
C ARG A 29 2.30 -4.85 22.04
N GLU A 30 1.83 -4.20 20.97
CA GLU A 30 0.41 -4.22 20.62
C GLU A 30 0.02 -5.62 20.11
N PRO A 31 -1.10 -6.19 20.58
CA PRO A 31 -1.56 -7.47 20.07
C PRO A 31 -1.87 -7.36 18.57
N LEU A 32 -1.51 -8.41 17.83
CA LEU A 32 -1.85 -8.52 16.40
C LEU A 32 -3.37 -8.47 16.26
N SER A 33 -3.86 -7.38 15.66
CA SER A 33 -5.27 -7.09 15.51
C SER A 33 -5.52 -6.41 14.18
N TRP A 34 -6.78 -6.38 13.74
CA TRP A 34 -7.17 -5.63 12.53
C TRP A 34 -6.70 -4.19 12.55
N ARG A 35 -6.67 -3.56 13.74
CA ARG A 35 -6.22 -2.20 13.93
C ARG A 35 -4.72 -2.05 13.75
N SER A 36 -3.91 -2.93 14.36
CA SER A 36 -2.45 -2.90 14.21
C SER A 36 -1.98 -3.30 12.81
N MET A 37 -2.81 -4.06 12.08
CA MET A 37 -2.62 -4.36 10.66
C MET A 37 -3.24 -3.30 9.73
N LEU A 38 -3.77 -2.18 10.26
CA LEU A 38 -4.34 -1.06 9.49
C LEU A 38 -5.55 -1.40 8.61
N PHE A 39 -6.33 -2.41 8.98
CA PHE A 39 -7.61 -2.67 8.34
C PHE A 39 -8.72 -1.80 8.94
N SER A 40 -9.51 -1.18 8.06
CA SER A 40 -10.74 -0.47 8.42
C SER A 40 -11.88 -0.89 7.50
N ARG A 41 -13.13 -0.63 7.90
CA ARG A 41 -14.30 -0.95 7.07
C ARG A 41 -14.28 -0.22 5.73
N ALA A 42 -13.98 1.09 5.75
CA ALA A 42 -13.87 1.89 4.54
C ALA A 42 -12.76 1.37 3.62
N TYR A 43 -11.62 0.96 4.20
CA TYR A 43 -10.54 0.35 3.46
C TYR A 43 -10.97 -0.96 2.79
N LEU A 44 -11.67 -1.85 3.49
CA LEU A 44 -12.13 -3.12 2.91
C LEU A 44 -13.12 -2.89 1.76
N VAL A 45 -14.00 -1.89 1.87
CA VAL A 45 -14.89 -1.52 0.76
C VAL A 45 -14.10 -1.04 -0.45
N ALA A 46 -13.10 -0.18 -0.25
CA ALA A 46 -12.22 0.28 -1.33
C ALA A 46 -11.43 -0.88 -1.97
N LEU A 47 -10.94 -1.82 -1.15
CA LEU A 47 -10.20 -3.00 -1.60
C LEU A 47 -11.08 -3.91 -2.48
N VAL A 48 -12.33 -4.15 -2.06
CA VAL A 48 -13.31 -4.90 -2.84
C VAL A 48 -13.66 -4.16 -4.13
N ALA A 49 -13.88 -2.84 -4.07
CA ALA A 49 -14.17 -2.04 -5.24
C ALA A 49 -13.04 -2.09 -6.28
N ALA A 50 -11.78 -1.95 -5.85
CA ALA A 50 -10.61 -2.07 -6.72
C ALA A 50 -10.48 -3.47 -7.35
N THR A 51 -10.79 -4.52 -6.57
CA THR A 51 -10.79 -5.90 -7.07
C THR A 51 -11.87 -6.12 -8.15
N VAL A 52 -13.07 -5.60 -7.91
CA VAL A 52 -14.18 -5.65 -8.87
C VAL A 52 -13.85 -4.84 -10.12
N GLU A 53 -13.27 -3.65 -9.95
CA GLU A 53 -12.81 -2.80 -11.05
C GLU A 53 -11.79 -3.52 -11.93
N HIS A 54 -10.76 -4.13 -11.34
CA HIS A 54 -9.75 -4.91 -12.06
C HIS A 54 -10.38 -6.04 -12.88
N GLU A 55 -11.29 -6.80 -12.28
CA GLU A 55 -11.98 -7.90 -12.98
C GLU A 55 -12.90 -7.40 -14.10
N LEU A 56 -13.60 -6.28 -13.91
CA LEU A 56 -14.43 -5.66 -14.94
C LEU A 56 -13.61 -5.11 -16.10
N LEU A 57 -12.50 -4.43 -15.82
CA LEU A 57 -11.54 -3.93 -16.80
C LEU A 57 -11.01 -5.07 -17.67
N ARG A 58 -10.58 -6.15 -17.01
CA ARG A 58 -10.01 -7.33 -17.66
C ARG A 58 -11.00 -8.02 -18.60
N ARG A 59 -12.25 -8.22 -18.16
CA ARG A 59 -13.24 -9.05 -18.86
C ARG A 59 -14.14 -8.29 -19.83
N VAL A 60 -14.54 -7.07 -19.50
CA VAL A 60 -15.63 -6.37 -20.18
C VAL A 60 -15.13 -5.11 -20.87
N LEU A 61 -14.28 -4.33 -20.19
CA LEU A 61 -13.88 -3.03 -20.70
C LEU A 61 -12.85 -3.14 -21.82
N SER A 62 -11.99 -4.17 -21.81
CA SER A 62 -11.04 -4.44 -22.91
C SER A 62 -11.73 -4.59 -24.26
N GLU A 63 -12.79 -5.40 -24.35
CA GLU A 63 -13.57 -5.59 -25.58
C GLU A 63 -14.38 -4.35 -25.96
N TRP A 64 -14.97 -3.67 -24.97
CA TRP A 64 -15.76 -2.46 -25.19
C TRP A 64 -14.91 -1.26 -25.64
N LEU A 65 -13.72 -1.07 -25.09
CA LEU A 65 -12.78 0.01 -25.45
C LEU A 65 -12.27 -0.14 -26.88
N ILE A 66 -11.98 -1.39 -27.30
CA ILE A 66 -11.62 -1.72 -28.69
C ILE A 66 -12.78 -1.34 -29.63
N ARG A 67 -14.02 -1.68 -29.25
CA ARG A 67 -15.22 -1.34 -30.05
C ARG A 67 -15.49 0.16 -30.14
N LYS A 68 -15.15 0.93 -29.09
CA LYS A 68 -15.31 2.40 -29.03
C LYS A 68 -14.19 3.18 -29.71
N ARG A 69 -13.20 2.52 -30.35
CA ARG A 69 -12.02 3.15 -30.97
C ARG A 69 -11.25 4.07 -30.00
N VAL A 70 -11.20 3.70 -28.72
CA VAL A 70 -10.28 4.37 -27.79
C VAL A 70 -8.86 4.15 -28.30
N SER A 71 -8.03 5.20 -28.24
CA SER A 71 -6.66 5.18 -28.77
C SER A 71 -5.92 3.93 -28.30
N LEU A 72 -5.44 3.14 -29.25
CA LEU A 72 -4.64 1.94 -28.98
C LEU A 72 -3.42 2.27 -28.10
N ALA A 73 -2.91 3.52 -28.14
CA ALA A 73 -1.83 3.97 -27.28
C ALA A 73 -2.21 3.99 -25.78
N VAL A 74 -3.46 4.32 -25.44
CA VAL A 74 -3.93 4.33 -24.04
C VAL A 74 -4.08 2.90 -23.54
N ILE A 75 -4.68 2.02 -24.35
CA ILE A 75 -4.82 0.60 -24.03
C ILE A 75 -3.44 -0.03 -23.86
N TRP A 76 -2.52 0.25 -24.79
CA TRP A 76 -1.15 -0.26 -24.76
C TRP A 76 -0.34 0.27 -23.58
N SER A 77 -0.52 1.54 -23.18
CA SER A 77 0.15 2.13 -22.02
C SER A 77 -0.30 1.50 -20.70
N ILE A 78 -1.57 1.14 -20.57
CA ILE A 78 -2.11 0.51 -19.36
C ILE A 78 -1.73 -0.98 -19.32
N SER A 79 -1.74 -1.64 -20.47
CA SER A 79 -1.39 -3.07 -20.59
C SER A 79 0.12 -3.33 -20.68
N HIS A 80 0.96 -2.29 -20.67
CA HIS A 80 2.39 -2.45 -20.85
C HIS A 80 3.05 -3.08 -19.62
N PRO A 81 3.91 -4.10 -19.79
CA PRO A 81 4.65 -4.70 -18.67
C PRO A 81 5.48 -3.69 -17.88
N SER A 82 5.96 -2.63 -18.52
CA SER A 82 6.69 -1.54 -17.85
C SER A 82 5.83 -0.83 -16.80
N THR A 83 4.54 -0.64 -17.04
CA THR A 83 3.60 -0.01 -16.09
C THR A 83 3.44 -0.86 -14.83
N ARG A 84 3.40 -2.19 -14.96
CA ARG A 84 3.43 -3.13 -13.83
C ARG A 84 4.69 -2.95 -13.00
N TYR A 85 5.87 -2.97 -13.64
CA TYR A 85 7.14 -2.84 -12.91
C TYR A 85 7.30 -1.47 -12.26
N ALA A 86 6.84 -0.40 -12.91
CA ALA A 86 6.82 0.93 -12.33
C ALA A 86 5.93 0.98 -11.08
N GLY A 87 4.71 0.44 -11.15
CA GLY A 87 3.81 0.34 -9.99
C GLY A 87 4.42 -0.46 -8.85
N LEU A 88 5.00 -1.63 -9.13
CA LEU A 88 5.67 -2.45 -8.12
C LEU A 88 6.85 -1.72 -7.47
N MET A 89 7.69 -1.05 -8.26
CA MET A 89 8.82 -0.28 -7.75
C MET A 89 8.35 0.87 -6.85
N LEU A 90 7.29 1.58 -7.24
CA LEU A 90 6.68 2.62 -6.39
C LEU A 90 6.20 2.05 -5.05
N CYS A 91 5.55 0.89 -5.05
CA CYS A 91 5.13 0.22 -3.82
C CYS A 91 6.34 -0.17 -2.94
N LEU A 92 7.40 -0.73 -3.52
CA LEU A 92 8.60 -1.14 -2.78
C LEU A 92 9.35 0.05 -2.19
N VAL A 93 9.49 1.15 -2.95
CA VAL A 93 10.10 2.39 -2.46
C VAL A 93 9.27 2.99 -1.33
N GLY A 94 7.95 3.07 -1.50
CA GLY A 94 7.04 3.56 -0.45
C GLY A 94 7.11 2.71 0.82
N GLU A 95 7.16 1.38 0.68
CA GLU A 95 7.34 0.45 1.80
C GLU A 95 8.67 0.67 2.52
N GLY A 96 9.76 0.83 1.76
CA GLY A 96 11.09 1.13 2.31
C GLY A 96 11.13 2.44 3.10
N ILE A 97 10.57 3.51 2.54
CA ILE A 97 10.46 4.80 3.24
C ILE A 97 9.64 4.66 4.53
N ARG A 98 8.49 3.99 4.46
CA ARG A 98 7.61 3.83 5.61
C ARG A 98 8.28 3.02 6.73
N LYS A 99 8.82 1.84 6.41
CA LYS A 99 9.44 0.95 7.41
C LYS A 99 10.76 1.52 7.93
N GLY A 100 11.53 2.21 7.08
CA GLY A 100 12.70 2.97 7.51
C GLY A 100 12.36 4.11 8.46
N SER A 101 11.22 4.78 8.25
CA SER A 101 10.72 5.82 9.16
C SER A 101 10.26 5.24 10.51
N MET A 102 9.53 4.13 10.48
CA MET A 102 9.13 3.39 11.70
C MET A 102 10.35 2.91 12.50
N TRP A 103 11.39 2.42 11.81
CA TRP A 103 12.64 2.03 12.45
C TRP A 103 13.34 3.22 13.09
N THR A 104 13.41 4.35 12.39
CA THR A 104 14.09 5.58 12.85
C THR A 104 13.39 6.18 14.08
N LEU A 105 12.06 6.21 14.08
CA LEU A 105 11.27 6.70 15.21
C LEU A 105 11.26 5.74 16.38
N GLY A 106 11.26 4.43 16.10
CA GLY A 106 11.21 3.37 17.11
C GLY A 106 9.99 3.52 18.03
N PRO A 107 10.16 3.52 19.37
CA PRO A 107 9.05 3.65 20.31
C PRO A 107 8.24 4.95 20.21
N ALA A 108 8.76 5.97 19.51
CA ALA A 108 8.03 7.22 19.29
C ALA A 108 7.05 7.14 18.11
N PHE A 109 7.17 6.12 17.25
CA PHE A 109 6.17 5.87 16.23
C PHE A 109 4.83 5.49 16.87
N THR A 110 3.72 5.79 16.20
CA THR A 110 2.40 5.31 16.61
C THR A 110 1.47 5.35 15.41
N HIS A 111 0.54 4.39 15.34
CA HIS A 111 -0.49 4.37 14.30
C HIS A 111 -1.55 5.46 14.48
N GLU A 112 -1.63 6.04 15.68
CA GLU A 112 -2.63 7.05 16.01
C GLU A 112 -1.96 8.40 16.25
N ILE A 113 -2.49 9.46 15.65
CA ILE A 113 -2.02 10.80 15.91
C ILE A 113 -2.27 11.12 17.39
N ALA A 114 -1.19 11.21 18.16
CA ALA A 114 -1.24 11.56 19.58
C ALA A 114 -1.79 12.99 19.73
N ARG A 115 -2.85 13.13 20.53
CA ARG A 115 -3.45 14.45 20.84
C ARG A 115 -2.73 15.17 21.98
N GLU A 116 -2.02 14.40 22.80
CA GLU A 116 -1.30 14.90 23.97
C GLU A 116 0.18 14.56 23.87
N ARG A 117 1.04 15.50 24.29
CA ARG A 117 2.48 15.32 24.28
C ARG A 117 2.90 14.46 25.47
N ARG A 118 3.42 13.26 25.19
CA ARG A 118 4.06 12.40 26.21
C ARG A 118 5.42 12.99 26.62
N MET A 119 5.85 12.76 27.86
CA MET A 119 7.17 13.21 28.34
C MET A 119 8.33 12.65 27.51
N THR A 120 8.17 11.46 26.92
CA THR A 120 9.15 10.80 26.05
C THR A 120 9.09 11.27 24.58
N HIS A 121 8.13 12.13 24.22
CA HIS A 121 7.95 12.60 22.85
C HIS A 121 8.98 13.69 22.51
N ARG A 122 9.88 13.37 21.57
CA ARG A 122 10.92 14.26 21.05
C ARG A 122 10.74 14.49 19.55
N LEU A 123 11.22 15.62 19.06
CA LEU A 123 11.28 15.90 17.63
C LEU A 123 12.42 15.08 16.99
N TYR A 124 12.13 14.45 15.86
CA TYR A 124 13.11 13.70 15.08
C TYR A 124 13.41 14.46 13.79
N GLN A 125 14.69 14.76 13.56
CA GLN A 125 15.18 15.53 12.39
C GLN A 125 16.33 14.79 11.69
N GLN A 126 16.36 13.46 11.77
CA GLN A 126 17.41 12.60 11.22
C GLN A 126 16.80 11.60 10.23
N GLY A 127 17.62 11.06 9.33
CA GLY A 127 17.17 10.10 8.32
C GLY A 127 16.19 10.73 7.33
N PHE A 128 15.09 10.03 7.03
CA PHE A 128 14.05 10.56 6.13
C PHE A 128 13.42 11.86 6.62
N TYR A 129 13.35 12.08 7.93
CA TYR A 129 12.79 13.29 8.54
C TYR A 129 13.68 14.53 8.40
N ALA A 130 14.91 14.39 7.90
CA ALA A 130 15.76 15.52 7.55
C ALA A 130 15.52 16.02 6.12
N ALA A 131 14.96 15.16 5.26
CA ALA A 131 14.80 15.41 3.83
C ALA A 131 13.38 15.80 3.41
N MET A 132 12.40 15.61 4.31
CA MET A 132 10.98 15.92 4.13
C MET A 132 10.57 17.09 5.02
#